data_AF-A0A0P8C5H4-F1
#
_entry.id   AF-A0A0P8C5H4-F1
#
_cell.length_a   1.000
_cell.length_b   1.000
_cell.length_c   1.000
_cell.angle_alpha   90.00
_cell.angle_beta   90.00
_cell.angle_gamma   90.00
#
_symmetry.space_group_name_H-M   'P 1'
#
loop_
_entity.id
_entity.type
_entity.pdbx_description
1 polymer ?
#
loop_
_entity_poly.entity_id
_entity_poly.type
_entity_poly.pdbx_seq_one_letter_code
_entity_poly.pdbx_strand_id
1 'polypeptide(L)' 'MTDGQESLVEIEALSRQVAEAILEHDIVRLISHNDADGLSAAGIMCNALHRKGILFMLR' A
#
# COMPACT_ATOMS: atom_id res chain seq x y z
N MET A 1 28.57 2.95 -6.23
CA MET A 1 27.10 3.07 -6.39
C MET A 1 26.43 2.03 -5.50
N THR A 2 26.29 2.33 -4.21
CA THR A 2 25.61 1.47 -3.20
C THR A 2 24.45 2.21 -2.52
N ASP A 3 24.41 3.53 -2.66
CA ASP A 3 23.44 4.47 -2.05
C ASP A 3 21.97 4.14 -2.34
N GLY A 4 21.67 3.62 -3.55
CA GLY A 4 20.30 3.26 -3.93
C GLY A 4 19.76 1.98 -3.30
N GLN A 5 20.62 1.05 -2.85
CA GLN A 5 20.16 -0.22 -2.29
C GLN A 5 19.87 -0.14 -0.79
N GLU A 6 20.65 0.64 -0.03
CA GLU A 6 20.38 0.87 1.40
C GLU A 6 19.01 1.56 1.59
N SER A 7 18.68 2.54 0.74
CA SER A 7 17.38 3.23 0.78
C SER A 7 16.18 2.31 0.50
N LEU A 8 16.32 1.33 -0.40
CA LEU A 8 15.24 0.38 -0.71
C LEU A 8 14.97 -0.59 0.45
N VAL A 9 16.02 -1.04 1.14
CA VAL A 9 15.89 -1.95 2.30
C VAL A 9 15.14 -1.25 3.44
N GLU A 10 15.43 0.02 3.69
CA GLU A 10 14.72 0.81 4.70
C GLU A 10 13.24 1.00 4.35
N ILE A 11 12.95 1.33 3.08
CA ILE A 11 11.57 1.45 2.61
C ILE A 11 10.81 0.13 2.75
N GLU A 12 11.45 -1.01 2.46
CA GLU A 12 10.83 -2.33 2.64
C GLU A 12 10.51 -2.59 4.11
N ALA A 13 11.45 -2.31 5.02
CA ALA A 13 11.26 -2.52 6.45
C ALA A 13 10.12 -1.67 7.02
N LEU A 14 10.00 -0.40 6.59
CA LEU A 14 8.90 0.49 6.96
C LEU A 14 7.57 0.02 6.36
N SER A 15 7.58 -0.36 5.07
CA SER A 15 6.38 -0.85 4.37
C SER A 15 5.83 -2.13 5.01
N ARG A 16 6.69 -3.00 5.52
CA ARG A 16 6.29 -4.24 6.21
C ARG A 16 5.49 -3.95 7.48
N GLN A 17 5.94 -3.00 8.30
CA GLN A 17 5.23 -2.61 9.53
C GLN A 17 3.83 -2.08 9.22
N VAL A 18 3.70 -1.27 8.16
CA VAL A 18 2.39 -0.76 7.71
C VAL A 18 1.51 -1.89 7.18
N ALA A 19 2.08 -2.81 6.39
CA ALA A 19 1.33 -3.95 5.87
C ALA A 19 0.80 -4.85 7.00
N GLU A 20 1.60 -5.12 8.03
CA GLU A 20 1.18 -5.88 9.21
C GLU A 20 0.00 -5.20 9.92
N ALA A 21 0.07 -3.89 10.16
CA ALA A 21 -1.03 -3.14 10.75
C ALA A 21 -2.32 -3.18 9.91
N ILE A 22 -2.21 -3.13 8.58
CA ILE A 22 -3.36 -3.25 7.68
C ILE A 22 -4.00 -4.64 7.76
N LEU A 23 -3.19 -5.70 7.89
CA LEU A 23 -3.67 -7.09 7.95
C LEU A 23 -4.47 -7.40 9.23
N GLU A 24 -4.37 -6.57 10.27
CA GLU A 24 -5.17 -6.70 11.50
C GLU A 24 -6.64 -6.25 11.33
N HIS A 25 -7.01 -5.74 10.15
CA HIS A 25 -8.32 -5.14 9.90
C HIS A 25 -9.06 -5.84 8.75
N ASP A 26 -10.35 -6.13 8.97
CA ASP A 26 -11.20 -6.77 7.95
C ASP A 26 -11.65 -5.81 6.83
N ILE A 27 -11.72 -4.51 7.14
CA ILE A 27 -12.22 -3.47 6.24
C ILE A 27 -11.29 -2.24 6.25
N VAL A 28 -10.87 -1.79 5.07
CA VAL A 28 -10.00 -0.62 4.88
C VAL A 28 -10.70 0.46 4.07
N ARG A 29 -10.65 1.70 4.56
CA ARG A 29 -11.00 2.87 3.74
C ARG A 29 -9.73 3.39 3.06
N LEU A 30 -9.72 3.36 1.73
CA LEU A 30 -8.61 3.84 0.92
C LEU A 30 -8.98 5.22 0.36
N ILE A 31 -8.19 6.24 0.68
CA ILE A 31 -8.34 7.60 0.15
C ILE A 31 -7.19 7.86 -0.81
N SER A 32 -7.49 8.31 -2.01
CA SER A 32 -6.44 8.68 -2.97
C SER A 32 -6.75 9.98 -3.70
N HIS A 33 -5.75 10.52 -4.36
CA HIS A 33 -5.91 11.70 -5.19
C HIS A 33 -6.60 11.34 -6.53
N ASN A 34 -7.35 12.28 -7.10
CA ASN A 34 -8.13 12.08 -8.33
C ASN A 34 -7.36 12.51 -9.59
N ASP A 35 -6.07 12.19 -9.64
CA ASP A 35 -5.23 12.33 -10.83
C ASP A 35 -4.66 10.98 -11.25
N ALA A 36 -3.85 10.97 -12.31
CA ALA A 36 -3.32 9.73 -12.87
C ALA A 36 -2.45 8.95 -11.87
N ASP A 37 -1.64 9.66 -11.06
CA ASP A 37 -0.79 9.04 -10.05
C ASP A 37 -1.62 8.46 -8.90
N GLY A 38 -2.56 9.23 -8.37
CA GLY A 38 -3.47 8.81 -7.31
C GLY A 38 -4.37 7.64 -7.72
N LEU A 39 -4.90 7.64 -8.94
CA LEU A 39 -5.69 6.51 -9.45
C LEU A 39 -4.85 5.25 -9.63
N SER A 40 -3.59 5.39 -10.08
CA SER A 40 -2.67 4.27 -10.25
C SER A 40 -2.28 3.68 -8.88
N ALA A 41 -1.92 4.53 -7.91
CA ALA A 41 -1.62 4.13 -6.54
C ALA A 41 -2.83 3.44 -5.88
N ALA A 42 -4.04 4.00 -6.05
CA ALA A 42 -5.27 3.40 -5.57
C ALA A 42 -5.50 2.01 -6.18
N GLY A 43 -5.31 1.86 -7.49
CA GLY A 43 -5.44 0.58 -8.18
C GLY A 43 -4.48 -0.49 -7.63
N ILE A 44 -3.21 -0.12 -7.40
CA ILE A 44 -2.21 -1.01 -6.80
C ILE A 44 -2.67 -1.48 -5.41
N MET A 45 -3.11 -0.55 -4.55
CA MET A 45 -3.55 -0.86 -3.20
C MET A 45 -4.83 -1.70 -3.18
N CYS A 46 -5.83 -1.35 -3.98
CA CYS A 46 -7.06 -2.13 -4.15
C CYS A 46 -6.76 -3.58 -4.55
N ASN A 47 -5.85 -3.78 -5.51
CA ASN A 47 -5.45 -5.12 -5.93
C ASN A 47 -4.70 -5.89 -4.83
N ALA A 48 -3.82 -5.23 -4.09
CA ALA A 48 -3.11 -5.84 -2.97
C ALA A 48 -4.07 -6.29 -1.85
N LEU A 49 -5.02 -5.43 -1.46
CA LEU A 49 -6.05 -5.73 -0.46
C LEU A 49 -6.98 -6.86 -0.94
N HIS A 50 -7.41 -6.84 -2.20
CA HIS A 50 -8.23 -7.90 -2.80
C HIS A 50 -7.52 -9.26 -2.73
N ARG A 51 -6.23 -9.32 -3.08
CA ARG A 51 -5.42 -10.55 -3.01
C ARG A 51 -5.26 -11.09 -1.58
N LYS A 52 -5.44 -10.25 -0.56
CA LYS A 52 -5.43 -10.63 0.86
C LYS A 52 -6.83 -10.89 1.42
N GLY A 53 -7.88 -10.79 0.61
CA GLY A 53 -9.26 -11.00 1.05
C GLY A 53 -9.81 -9.87 1.92
N ILE A 54 -9.14 -8.71 1.97
CA ILE A 54 -9.57 -7.57 2.77
C ILE A 54 -10.58 -6.75 1.96
N LEU A 55 -11.71 -6.43 2.58
CA LEU A 55 -12.71 -5.56 1.96
C LEU A 55 -12.21 -4.12 1.99
N PHE A 56 -12.38 -3.39 0.89
CA PHE A 56 -11.99 -1.99 0.84
C PHE A 56 -13.05 -1.09 0.22
N MET A 57 -13.05 0.17 0.65
CA MET A 57 -13.84 1.25 0.07
C MET A 57 -12.91 2.37 -0.37
N LEU A 58 -12.79 2.55 -1.69
CA LEU A 58 -12.02 3.64 -2.31
C LEU A 58 -12.85 4.93 -2.36
N ARG A 59 -12.20 6.06 -2.07
CA ARG A 59 -12.77 7.41 -2.20
C ARG A 59 -11.77 8.38 -2.81
#